data_AF-A0A382SF95-F1
#
_entry.id   AF-A0A382SF95-F1
#
_cell.length_a   1.000
_cell.length_b   1.000
_cell.length_c   1.000
_cell.angle_alpha   90.00
_cell.angle_beta   90.00
_cell.angle_gamma   90.00
#
_symmetry.space_group_name_H-M   'P 1'
#
loop_
_entity.id
_entity.type
_entity.pdbx_description
1 polymer ?
#
loop_
_entity_poly.entity_id
_entity_poly.type
_entity_poly.pdbx_seq_one_letter_code
_entity_poly.pdbx_strand_id
1 'polypeptide(L)'
;MILKCAVIILVVFASVSLASPLIEASSPPPMPSVYSGSITVGGVTPPDSVVRRVGVRNECVDNCVTAKMGDFVSDGGIVLGGSYSVTVGPPNSSYVSSDVTFYYNDLVVADRTDRFMISPTFRMVPNFDLVFQALPTPTPEPTATPTVTPIPTPSPIPTATPEATPTPANLS
;
A
#
# COMPACT_ATOMS: atom_id res chain seq x y z
N MET A 1 17.24 -13.70 -73.97
CA MET A 1 16.64 -15.05 -73.98
C MET A 1 17.61 -15.96 -73.24
N ILE A 2 17.23 -16.41 -72.01
CA ILE A 2 17.73 -17.64 -71.33
C ILE A 2 19.21 -17.52 -70.84
N LEU A 3 19.67 -17.74 -69.58
CA LEU A 3 19.12 -18.40 -68.38
C LEU A 3 20.23 -18.53 -67.29
N LYS A 4 19.94 -18.11 -66.03
CA LYS A 4 20.29 -18.71 -64.71
C LYS A 4 21.79 -18.92 -64.35
N CYS A 5 22.26 -18.91 -63.10
CA CYS A 5 21.69 -18.87 -61.76
C CYS A 5 22.89 -18.61 -60.83
N ALA A 6 23.03 -17.43 -60.26
CA ALA A 6 23.84 -17.21 -59.06
C ALA A 6 23.60 -15.77 -58.65
N VAL A 7 23.73 -15.44 -57.37
CA VAL A 7 23.61 -14.08 -56.84
C VAL A 7 22.16 -13.59 -56.69
N ILE A 8 21.29 -14.45 -56.15
CA ILE A 8 20.18 -13.98 -55.30
C ILE A 8 20.41 -14.55 -53.91
N ILE A 9 21.43 -14.03 -53.23
CA ILE A 9 21.53 -14.07 -51.77
C ILE A 9 21.89 -12.63 -51.38
N LEU A 10 20.97 -11.71 -51.69
CA LEU A 10 20.97 -10.41 -51.03
C LEU A 10 20.48 -10.70 -49.61
N VAL A 11 21.45 -10.88 -48.74
CA VAL A 11 21.27 -11.20 -47.33
C VAL A 11 20.33 -10.17 -46.73
N VAL A 12 19.09 -10.59 -46.47
CA VAL A 12 18.19 -9.93 -45.54
C VAL A 12 18.84 -10.11 -44.17
N PHE A 13 19.80 -9.25 -43.83
CA PHE A 13 20.18 -9.00 -42.45
C PHE A 13 18.97 -8.33 -41.81
N ALA A 14 18.03 -9.16 -41.39
CA ALA A 14 17.12 -8.81 -40.32
C ALA A 14 18.00 -8.48 -39.13
N SER A 15 18.28 -7.20 -38.92
CA SER A 15 18.84 -6.69 -37.68
C SER A 15 17.76 -6.87 -36.61
N VAL A 16 17.60 -8.11 -36.16
CA VAL A 16 17.01 -8.42 -34.87
C VAL A 16 18.00 -7.86 -33.86
N SER A 17 17.77 -6.63 -33.45
CA SER A 17 18.43 -6.05 -32.28
C SER A 17 18.08 -6.96 -31.10
N LEU A 18 19.01 -7.85 -30.77
CA LEU A 18 19.12 -8.43 -29.43
C LEU A 18 19.46 -7.26 -28.51
N ALA A 19 18.47 -6.47 -28.13
CA ALA A 19 18.54 -5.70 -26.91
C ALA A 19 18.55 -6.72 -25.77
N SER A 20 19.73 -7.27 -25.48
CA SER A 20 19.95 -7.93 -24.21
C SER A 20 19.57 -6.91 -23.14
N PRO A 21 18.66 -7.20 -22.20
CA PRO A 21 18.53 -6.33 -21.04
C PRO A 21 19.93 -6.31 -20.41
N LEU A 22 20.53 -5.13 -20.28
CA LEU A 22 21.67 -4.97 -19.40
C LEU A 22 21.17 -5.40 -18.03
N ILE A 23 21.59 -6.59 -17.59
CA ILE A 23 21.54 -6.93 -16.17
C ILE A 23 22.62 -6.03 -15.58
N GLU A 24 22.22 -4.84 -15.11
CA GLU A 24 23.11 -4.01 -14.32
C GLU A 24 23.54 -4.86 -13.12
N ALA A 25 24.86 -5.11 -13.03
CA ALA A 25 25.42 -5.78 -11.88
C ALA A 25 25.15 -4.88 -10.66
N SER A 26 24.12 -5.22 -9.89
CA SER A 26 23.81 -4.55 -8.63
C SER A 26 25.07 -4.56 -7.77
N SER A 27 25.60 -3.37 -7.45
CA SER A 27 26.65 -3.22 -6.45
C SER A 27 26.24 -3.99 -5.18
N PRO A 28 27.17 -4.66 -4.49
CA PRO A 28 26.84 -5.42 -3.28
C PRO A 28 26.12 -4.53 -2.25
N PRO A 29 25.20 -5.10 -1.45
CA PRO A 29 24.49 -4.34 -0.42
C PRO A 29 25.47 -3.74 0.61
N PRO A 30 25.34 -2.46 0.96
CA PRO A 30 26.11 -1.87 2.04
C PRO A 30 25.70 -2.46 3.40
N MET A 31 26.61 -2.38 4.39
CA MET A 31 26.28 -2.71 5.78
C MET A 31 25.15 -1.81 6.28
N PRO A 32 24.16 -2.35 7.03
CA PRO A 32 23.02 -1.57 7.47
C PRO A 32 23.35 -0.65 8.66
N SER A 33 22.51 0.37 8.83
CA SER A 33 22.49 1.24 10.02
C SER A 33 21.31 0.86 10.91
N VAL A 34 21.50 0.83 12.23
CA VAL A 34 20.44 0.58 13.22
C VAL A 34 20.23 1.85 14.02
N TYR A 35 19.02 2.41 13.95
CA TYR A 35 18.64 3.62 14.67
C TYR A 35 17.78 3.23 15.87
N SER A 36 18.07 3.84 17.01
CA SER A 36 17.28 3.67 18.22
C SER A 36 17.29 4.91 19.09
N GLY A 37 16.19 5.11 19.80
CA GLY A 37 15.98 6.25 20.67
C GLY A 37 14.57 6.24 21.25
N SER A 38 14.22 7.33 21.93
CA SER A 38 12.84 7.58 22.34
C SER A 38 11.98 8.01 21.16
N ILE A 39 10.67 7.80 21.28
CA ILE A 39 9.70 8.21 20.27
C ILE A 39 8.55 8.98 20.92
N THR A 40 8.17 10.09 20.27
CA THR A 40 6.96 10.85 20.61
C THR A 40 6.14 11.15 19.36
N VAL A 41 4.82 11.06 19.47
CA VAL A 41 3.89 11.31 18.37
C VAL A 41 2.82 12.27 18.87
N GLY A 42 2.74 13.46 18.29
CA GLY A 42 1.84 14.52 18.79
C GLY A 42 2.15 14.95 20.23
N GLY A 43 3.41 14.82 20.66
CA GLY A 43 3.87 15.20 22.00
C GLY A 43 3.62 14.17 23.10
N VAL A 44 3.08 12.99 22.78
CA VAL A 44 2.88 11.88 23.74
C VAL A 44 3.65 10.65 23.32
N THR A 45 3.93 9.76 24.28
CA THR A 45 4.50 8.44 23.99
C THR A 45 3.44 7.58 23.27
N PRO A 46 3.73 7.08 22.06
CA PRO A 46 2.79 6.21 21.35
C PRO A 46 2.63 4.85 22.03
N PRO A 47 1.55 4.11 21.74
CA PRO A 47 1.42 2.72 22.15
C PRO A 47 2.49 1.82 21.50
N ASP A 48 2.72 0.67 22.12
CA ASP A 48 3.64 -0.35 21.57
C ASP A 48 3.19 -0.86 20.19
N SER A 49 4.15 -1.36 19.41
CA SER A 49 3.86 -1.98 18.12
C SER A 49 3.02 -3.23 18.25
N VAL A 50 2.04 -3.34 17.36
CA VAL A 50 1.36 -4.62 17.12
C VAL A 50 2.26 -5.42 16.19
N VAL A 51 2.66 -6.61 16.64
CA VAL A 51 3.57 -7.48 15.88
C VAL A 51 2.90 -8.78 15.48
N ARG A 52 3.26 -9.27 14.30
CA ARG A 52 2.91 -10.59 13.80
C ARG A 52 4.17 -11.44 13.66
N ARG A 53 4.15 -12.66 14.20
CA ARG A 53 5.24 -13.62 13.97
C ARG A 53 5.15 -14.19 12.57
N VAL A 54 6.22 -14.02 11.79
CA VAL A 54 6.41 -14.65 10.48
C VAL A 54 7.71 -15.45 10.52
N GLY A 55 7.58 -16.77 10.71
CA GLY A 55 8.72 -17.64 10.96
C GLY A 55 9.44 -17.28 12.26
N VAL A 56 10.72 -16.92 12.15
CA VAL A 56 11.57 -16.50 13.30
C VAL A 56 11.59 -14.99 13.52
N ARG A 57 10.91 -14.21 12.67
CA ARG A 57 10.90 -12.75 12.72
C ARG A 57 9.58 -12.23 13.28
N ASN A 58 9.66 -11.10 13.99
CA ASN A 58 8.49 -10.29 14.31
C ASN A 58 8.37 -9.22 13.22
N GLU A 59 7.27 -9.22 12.49
CA GLU A 59 6.91 -8.20 11.52
C GLU A 59 6.01 -7.18 12.22
N CYS A 60 6.32 -5.90 12.05
CA CYS A 60 5.46 -4.83 12.55
C CYS A 60 4.21 -4.72 11.69
N VAL A 61 3.04 -4.65 12.33
CA VAL A 61 1.73 -4.51 11.66
C VAL A 61 1.12 -3.13 11.92
N ASP A 62 1.28 -2.59 13.13
CA ASP A 62 0.80 -1.27 13.51
C ASP A 62 1.74 -0.63 14.55
N ASN A 63 1.69 0.70 14.63
CA ASN A 63 2.60 1.56 15.38
C ASN A 63 4.06 1.34 14.98
N CYS A 64 4.32 1.36 13.67
CA CYS A 64 5.60 1.02 13.08
C CYS A 64 6.43 2.26 12.76
N VAL A 65 7.74 2.17 12.95
CA VAL A 65 8.68 3.17 12.45
C VAL A 65 9.34 2.65 11.17
N THR A 66 9.11 3.31 10.05
CA THR A 66 9.78 2.99 8.78
C THR A 66 10.80 4.07 8.43
N ALA A 67 11.87 3.68 7.76
CA ALA A 67 12.86 4.60 7.21
C ALA A 67 12.81 4.54 5.68
N LYS A 68 12.88 5.71 5.04
CA LYS A 68 12.82 5.84 3.58
C LYS A 68 14.02 6.61 3.06
N MET A 69 14.53 6.16 1.90
CA MET A 69 15.61 6.80 1.15
C MET A 69 15.31 6.61 -0.35
N GLY A 70 14.88 7.64 -1.06
CA GLY A 70 14.41 7.47 -2.44
C GLY A 70 13.31 6.40 -2.52
N ASP A 71 13.53 5.38 -3.35
CA ASP A 71 12.58 4.27 -3.55
C ASP A 71 12.74 3.12 -2.52
N PHE A 72 13.76 3.20 -1.65
CA PHE A 72 13.94 2.21 -0.59
C PHE A 72 13.05 2.53 0.62
N VAL A 73 12.39 1.51 1.15
CA VAL A 73 11.66 1.52 2.42
C VAL A 73 12.17 0.37 3.27
N SER A 74 12.48 0.64 4.54
CA SER A 74 12.90 -0.39 5.48
C SER A 74 11.72 -1.27 5.92
N ASP A 75 12.04 -2.44 6.47
CA ASP A 75 11.09 -3.16 7.32
C ASP A 75 10.62 -2.26 8.48
N GLY A 76 9.42 -2.51 8.98
CA GLY A 76 8.85 -1.78 10.11
C GLY A 76 9.63 -2.03 11.40
N GLY A 77 10.23 -0.98 11.93
CA GLY A 77 10.85 -0.96 13.25
C GLY A 77 9.82 -1.07 14.36
N ILE A 78 10.23 -1.71 15.45
CA ILE A 78 9.38 -1.99 16.61
C ILE A 78 9.49 -0.87 17.63
N VAL A 79 8.34 -0.39 18.09
CA VAL A 79 8.15 0.49 19.24
C VAL A 79 7.77 -0.37 20.44
N LEU A 80 8.49 -0.19 21.54
CA LEU A 80 8.23 -0.87 22.81
C LEU A 80 8.62 0.04 23.98
N GLY A 81 7.67 0.29 24.88
CA GLY A 81 7.89 1.11 26.08
C GLY A 81 8.33 2.54 25.76
N GLY A 82 7.84 3.12 24.65
CA GLY A 82 8.21 4.47 24.20
C GLY A 82 9.61 4.61 23.60
N SER A 83 10.28 3.49 23.33
CA SER A 83 11.52 3.44 22.56
C SER A 83 11.29 2.70 21.25
N TYR A 84 12.07 3.01 20.22
CA TYR A 84 11.99 2.33 18.94
C TYR A 84 13.34 1.75 18.50
N SER A 85 13.31 0.78 17.59
CA SER A 85 14.48 0.29 16.87
C SER A 85 14.13 -0.05 15.43
N VAL A 86 14.83 0.55 14.47
CA VAL A 86 14.66 0.31 13.03
C VAL A 86 16.00 0.05 12.36
N THR A 87 16.04 -0.93 11.45
CA THR A 87 17.23 -1.28 10.68
C THR A 87 17.08 -0.78 9.24
N VAL A 88 18.09 -0.04 8.78
CA VAL A 88 18.13 0.60 7.47
C VAL A 88 19.26 -0.02 6.67
N GLY A 89 18.90 -0.97 5.79
CA GLY A 89 19.83 -1.69 4.93
C GLY A 89 19.38 -1.64 3.47
N PRO A 90 19.81 -0.64 2.68
CA PRO A 90 19.41 -0.54 1.29
C PRO A 90 20.02 -1.68 0.45
N PRO A 91 19.42 -2.01 -0.71
CA PRO A 91 19.83 -3.16 -1.52
C PRO A 91 21.19 -3.00 -2.19
N ASN A 92 21.67 -1.77 -2.39
CA ASN A 92 22.94 -1.49 -3.04
C ASN A 92 23.48 -0.11 -2.65
N SER A 93 24.69 0.21 -3.12
CA SER A 93 25.41 1.43 -2.75
C SER A 93 24.91 2.72 -3.42
N SER A 94 23.85 2.70 -4.24
CA SER A 94 23.33 3.94 -4.84
C SER A 94 22.66 4.87 -3.81
N TYR A 95 22.25 4.32 -2.67
CA TYR A 95 21.60 5.04 -1.57
C TYR A 95 22.59 5.73 -0.62
N VAL A 96 23.89 5.67 -0.94
CA VAL A 96 24.92 6.28 -0.10
C VAL A 96 24.83 7.80 -0.21
N SER A 97 24.94 8.48 0.93
CA SER A 97 24.67 9.90 1.10
C SER A 97 23.23 10.34 0.86
N SER A 98 22.28 9.41 0.68
CA SER A 98 20.85 9.74 0.70
C SER A 98 20.38 10.08 2.11
N ASP A 99 19.41 10.98 2.20
CA ASP A 99 18.76 11.33 3.47
C ASP A 99 17.82 10.20 3.91
N VAL A 100 18.05 9.71 5.12
CA VAL A 100 17.19 8.77 5.84
C VAL A 100 16.08 9.57 6.50
N THR A 101 14.87 9.39 6.00
CA THR A 101 13.66 10.03 6.56
C THR A 101 12.82 8.99 7.28
N PHE A 102 12.37 9.30 8.49
CA PHE A 102 11.61 8.37 9.33
C PHE A 102 10.12 8.70 9.30
N TYR A 103 9.31 7.66 9.27
CA TYR A 103 7.86 7.74 9.25
C TYR A 103 7.26 6.90 10.37
N TYR A 104 6.16 7.36 10.93
CA TYR A 104 5.34 6.57 11.86
C TYR A 104 4.03 6.17 11.19
N ASN A 105 3.74 4.87 11.16
CA ASN A 105 2.62 4.26 10.44
C ASN A 105 2.52 4.66 8.96
N ASP A 106 3.64 5.05 8.34
CA ASP A 106 3.70 5.62 6.98
C ASP A 106 2.87 6.90 6.77
N LEU A 107 2.33 7.50 7.83
CA LEU A 107 1.43 8.66 7.76
C LEU A 107 2.13 9.98 8.08
N VAL A 108 2.97 9.99 9.11
CA VAL A 108 3.61 11.21 9.62
C VAL A 108 5.12 11.08 9.60
N VAL A 109 5.80 12.17 9.31
CA VAL A 109 7.26 12.25 9.17
C VAL A 109 7.88 12.76 10.47
N ALA A 110 9.03 12.22 10.85
CA ALA A 110 9.80 12.72 11.99
C ALA A 110 10.47 14.07 11.65
N ASP A 111 10.72 14.88 12.67
CA ASP A 111 11.50 16.13 12.55
C ASP A 111 12.98 15.88 12.23
N ARG A 112 13.51 14.73 12.64
CA ARG A 112 14.92 14.37 12.55
C ARG A 112 15.20 13.44 11.38
N THR A 113 16.23 13.76 10.61
CA THR A 113 16.79 12.93 9.54
C THR A 113 18.25 12.58 9.83
N ASP A 114 18.78 11.57 9.14
CA ASP A 114 20.22 11.27 9.10
C ASP A 114 20.65 11.11 7.65
N ARG A 115 21.95 11.08 7.40
CA ARG A 115 22.51 10.77 6.08
C ARG A 115 23.10 9.37 6.09
N PHE A 116 22.67 8.52 5.16
CA PHE A 116 23.16 7.16 5.10
C PHE A 116 24.61 7.12 4.63
N MET A 117 25.47 6.48 5.41
CA MET A 117 26.91 6.37 5.13
C MET A 117 27.33 4.90 5.20
N ILE A 118 28.23 4.50 4.30
CA ILE A 118 28.84 3.17 4.37
C ILE A 118 29.77 3.09 5.58
N SER A 119 29.69 1.99 6.30
CA SER A 119 30.59 1.60 7.37
C SER A 119 31.10 0.18 7.12
N PRO A 120 32.33 -0.18 7.54
CA PRO A 120 32.83 -1.55 7.45
C PRO A 120 32.04 -2.54 8.34
N THR A 121 31.27 -2.02 9.30
CA THR A 121 30.43 -2.79 10.22
C THR A 121 29.04 -2.17 10.32
N PHE A 122 28.11 -2.85 11.00
CA PHE A 122 26.81 -2.27 11.39
C PHE A 122 27.01 -0.91 12.04
N ARG A 123 26.42 0.14 11.45
CA ARG A 123 26.45 1.47 12.07
C ARG A 123 25.32 1.57 13.08
N MET A 124 25.66 1.60 14.36
CA MET A 124 24.68 1.85 15.42
C MET A 124 24.53 3.36 15.65
N VAL A 125 23.29 3.82 15.71
CA VAL A 125 22.94 5.23 15.94
C VAL A 125 21.98 5.29 17.14
N PRO A 126 22.49 5.12 18.37
CA PRO A 126 21.68 5.25 19.57
C PRO A 126 21.39 6.72 19.88
N ASN A 127 20.44 6.97 20.79
CA ASN A 127 20.01 8.32 21.19
C ASN A 127 19.54 9.16 20.00
N PHE A 128 18.94 8.49 19.01
CA PHE A 128 18.31 9.11 17.87
C PHE A 128 16.83 9.30 18.19
N ASP A 129 16.52 10.29 19.03
CA ASP A 129 15.13 10.53 19.41
C ASP A 129 14.32 11.06 18.22
N LEU A 130 13.11 10.50 18.04
CA LEU A 130 12.19 10.89 16.97
C LEU A 130 10.98 11.62 17.54
N VAL A 131 10.68 12.79 16.98
CA VAL A 131 9.46 13.54 17.26
C VAL A 131 8.61 13.59 15.99
N PHE A 132 7.40 13.05 16.08
CA PHE A 132 6.42 13.07 15.01
C PHE A 132 5.29 14.04 15.33
N GLN A 133 4.71 14.62 14.28
CA GLN A 133 3.44 15.33 14.39
C GLN A 133 2.30 14.37 14.79
N ALA A 134 1.20 14.92 15.30
CA ALA A 134 0.01 14.12 15.61
C ALA A 134 -0.54 13.43 14.35
N LEU A 135 -1.07 12.21 14.50
CA LEU A 135 -1.72 11.52 13.39
C LEU A 135 -2.95 12.29 12.91
N PRO A 136 -3.27 12.24 11.60
CA PRO A 136 -4.51 12.79 11.09
C PRO A 136 -5.70 12.08 11.74
N THR A 137 -6.74 12.83 12.08
CA THR A 137 -8.00 12.25 12.57
C THR A 137 -8.71 11.52 11.42
N PRO A 138 -9.19 10.28 11.60
CA PRO A 138 -9.94 9.59 10.55
C PRO A 138 -11.22 10.39 10.21
N THR A 139 -11.49 10.58 8.93
CA THR A 139 -12.77 11.12 8.46
C THR A 139 -13.87 10.09 8.74
N PRO A 140 -15.00 10.45 9.38
CA PRO A 140 -16.09 9.50 9.61
C PRO A 140 -16.63 8.97 8.29
N GLU A 141 -16.83 7.65 8.20
CA GLU A 141 -17.47 7.02 7.05
C GLU A 141 -18.95 7.46 6.98
N PRO A 142 -19.50 7.77 5.79
CA PRO A 142 -20.90 8.14 5.68
C PRO A 142 -21.80 6.97 6.13
N THR A 143 -22.63 7.22 7.14
CA THR A 143 -23.66 6.28 7.57
C THR A 143 -24.67 6.08 6.44
N ALA A 144 -24.89 4.84 6.01
CA ALA A 144 -25.91 4.53 5.01
C ALA A 144 -27.30 5.00 5.50
N THR A 145 -27.97 5.84 4.70
CA THR A 145 -29.38 6.20 4.94
C THR A 145 -30.25 4.97 4.76
N PRO A 146 -31.14 4.62 5.71
CA PRO A 146 -32.07 3.52 5.52
C PRO A 146 -33.01 3.79 4.34
N THR A 147 -33.07 2.85 3.39
CA THR A 147 -34.01 2.91 2.26
C THR A 147 -35.42 2.59 2.76
N VAL A 148 -36.37 3.51 2.55
CA VAL A 148 -37.79 3.26 2.86
C VAL A 148 -38.34 2.23 1.86
N THR A 149 -38.79 1.08 2.34
CA THR A 149 -39.52 0.10 1.53
C THR A 149 -40.93 0.63 1.23
N PRO A 150 -41.38 0.68 -0.04
CA PRO A 150 -42.74 1.11 -0.35
C PRO A 150 -43.78 0.13 0.22
N ILE A 151 -44.82 0.65 0.86
CA ILE A 151 -46.00 -0.13 1.27
C ILE A 151 -46.82 -0.49 0.03
N PRO A 152 -47.29 -1.74 -0.11
CA PRO A 152 -48.18 -2.12 -1.22
C PRO A 152 -49.52 -1.37 -1.12
N THR A 153 -49.96 -0.78 -2.24
CA THR A 153 -51.28 -0.14 -2.37
C THR A 153 -52.39 -1.19 -2.28
N PRO A 154 -53.49 -0.95 -1.53
CA PRO A 154 -54.62 -1.87 -1.52
C PRO A 154 -55.27 -1.97 -2.91
N SER A 155 -55.58 -3.19 -3.34
CA SER A 155 -56.29 -3.47 -4.60
C SER A 155 -57.76 -3.00 -4.51
N PRO A 156 -58.36 -2.44 -5.58
CA PRO A 156 -59.78 -2.12 -5.60
C PRO A 156 -60.62 -3.39 -5.39
N ILE A 157 -61.68 -3.27 -4.58
CA ILE A 157 -62.70 -4.30 -4.40
C ILE A 157 -63.58 -4.34 -5.66
N PRO A 158 -63.90 -5.50 -6.24
CA PRO A 158 -64.78 -5.60 -7.39
C PRO A 158 -66.20 -5.12 -7.04
N THR A 159 -66.70 -4.17 -7.82
CA THR A 159 -68.10 -3.71 -7.77
C THR A 159 -69.02 -4.81 -8.30
N ALA A 160 -70.05 -5.18 -7.52
CA ALA A 160 -71.04 -6.16 -7.95
C ALA A 160 -71.80 -5.67 -9.20
N THR A 161 -71.87 -6.52 -10.22
CA THR A 161 -72.68 -6.31 -11.43
C THR A 161 -74.17 -6.40 -11.09
N PRO A 162 -75.03 -5.44 -11.51
CA PRO A 162 -76.46 -5.53 -11.26
C PRO A 162 -77.08 -6.73 -12.01
N GLU A 163 -77.91 -7.48 -11.29
CA GLU A 163 -78.66 -8.64 -11.78
C GLU A 163 -79.80 -8.18 -12.72
N ALA A 164 -79.95 -8.87 -13.85
CA ALA A 164 -80.99 -8.55 -14.84
C ALA A 164 -82.39 -8.92 -14.31
N THR A 165 -83.33 -7.97 -14.41
CA THR A 165 -84.74 -8.17 -14.08
C THR A 165 -85.38 -9.21 -15.01
N PRO A 166 -86.14 -10.22 -14.50
CA PRO A 166 -86.76 -11.21 -15.36
C PRO A 166 -87.96 -10.63 -16.11
N THR A 167 -88.02 -10.90 -17.41
CA THR A 167 -89.17 -10.63 -18.28
C THR A 167 -90.35 -11.56 -17.91
N PRO A 168 -91.58 -11.05 -17.69
CA PRO A 168 -92.74 -11.90 -17.39
C PRO A 168 -93.15 -12.77 -18.59
N ALA A 169 -93.32 -14.08 -18.37
CA ALA A 169 -93.93 -14.99 -19.33
C ALA A 169 -95.46 -14.96 -19.20
N ASN A 170 -96.15 -14.77 -20.33
CA ASN A 170 -97.60 -14.76 -20.43
C ASN A 170 -98.11 -16.21 -20.63
N LEU A 171 -99.06 -16.66 -19.82
CA LEU A 171 -99.66 -18.00 -19.89
C LEU A 171 -100.90 -17.95 -20.78
N SER A 172 -100.92 -18.76 -21.84
CA SER A 172 -102.10 -19.11 -22.64
C SER A 172 -102.61 -20.49 -22.27
#